data_AF-A0A3Q9BNL8-F1
#
_entry.id   AF-A0A3Q9BNL8-F1
#
_cell.length_a   1.000
_cell.length_b   1.000
_cell.length_c   1.000
_cell.angle_alpha   90.00
_cell.angle_beta   90.00
_cell.angle_gamma   90.00
#
_symmetry.space_group_name_H-M   'P 1'
#
loop_
_entity.id
_entity.type
_entity.pdbx_description
1 polymer ?
#
loop_
_entity_poly.entity_id
_entity_poly.type
_entity_poly.pdbx_seq_one_letter_code
_entity_poly.pdbx_strand_id
1 'polypeptide(L)'
;MAPGTDKPLSTVQLRTALLQTNKELDSLRGKLESERAAARQSQDELISTREALARERELSSGNQQIASKKLEDALDLMSRLKLAATSASDSEIKLSAELDALRKVNADLLAKLRQLELPNTDNQEQLKRMKEQIAALLAENQRLAQFRDEAQSDNKVLFERIESSDVREKEAVAAAIAVSSAQHGEQLKELNETTKLAVARVASLSAQIDSNGKLEVLAPDQIGRLMSGFLQRIESGMPSLRLAEGELKLKLGLARSAQQEGFVILPPNASAEMRSSVHEISLRFDRSGALTTIK
;
A
#
# COMPACT_ATOMS: atom_id res chain seq x y z
N MET A 1 -24.06 75.45 -23.21
CA MET A 1 -23.44 74.50 -24.16
C MET A 1 -24.02 73.12 -23.89
N ALA A 2 -24.59 72.51 -24.93
CA ALA A 2 -24.98 71.11 -25.15
C ALA A 2 -25.54 70.24 -24.00
N PRO A 3 -26.83 69.87 -24.05
CA PRO A 3 -27.30 68.57 -23.54
C PRO A 3 -27.15 67.50 -24.64
N GLY A 4 -26.49 66.39 -24.31
CA GLY A 4 -26.29 65.25 -25.20
C GLY A 4 -27.61 64.55 -25.52
N THR A 5 -27.80 64.25 -26.79
CA THR A 5 -28.99 63.63 -27.37
C THR A 5 -29.03 62.12 -27.09
N ASP A 6 -29.94 61.68 -26.24
CA ASP A 6 -30.43 60.28 -26.27
C ASP A 6 -31.44 60.14 -27.41
N LYS A 7 -30.97 59.63 -28.55
CA LYS A 7 -31.86 59.23 -29.66
C LYS A 7 -32.52 57.90 -29.29
N PRO A 8 -33.86 57.77 -29.39
CA PRO A 8 -34.53 56.49 -29.19
C PRO A 8 -34.10 55.49 -30.29
N LEU A 9 -33.66 54.30 -29.86
CA LEU A 9 -33.30 53.18 -30.74
C LEU A 9 -34.46 52.87 -31.71
N SER A 10 -34.14 52.66 -32.99
CA SER A 10 -35.17 52.35 -33.98
C SER A 10 -35.78 50.96 -33.73
N THR A 11 -37.02 50.74 -34.15
CA THR A 11 -37.76 49.47 -33.97
C THR A 11 -37.00 48.26 -34.52
N VAL A 12 -36.15 48.47 -35.54
CA VAL A 12 -35.28 47.43 -36.11
C VAL A 12 -34.13 47.11 -35.14
N GLN A 13 -33.48 48.12 -34.55
CA GLN A 13 -32.38 47.93 -33.59
C GLN A 13 -32.85 47.21 -32.31
N LEU A 14 -34.05 47.54 -31.81
CA LEU A 14 -34.66 46.83 -30.68
C LEU A 14 -34.92 45.35 -30.99
N ARG A 15 -35.38 45.04 -32.21
CA ARG A 15 -35.65 43.67 -32.65
C ARG A 15 -34.37 42.86 -32.82
N THR A 16 -33.30 43.47 -33.32
CA THR A 16 -31.98 42.82 -33.44
C THR A 16 -31.36 42.55 -32.07
N ALA A 17 -31.46 43.50 -31.14
CA ALA A 17 -30.99 43.33 -29.76
C ALA A 17 -31.75 42.20 -29.04
N LEU A 18 -33.09 42.15 -29.15
CA LEU A 18 -33.91 41.06 -28.59
C LEU A 18 -33.55 39.68 -29.15
N LEU A 19 -33.22 39.60 -30.44
CA LEU A 19 -32.78 38.36 -31.07
C LEU A 19 -31.39 37.93 -30.57
N GLN A 20 -30.48 38.87 -30.31
CA GLN A 20 -29.18 38.58 -29.72
C GLN A 20 -29.32 38.12 -28.26
N THR A 21 -30.13 38.80 -27.45
CA THR A 21 -30.35 38.39 -26.05
C THR A 21 -31.02 37.03 -25.94
N ASN A 22 -31.93 36.67 -26.86
CA ASN A 22 -32.52 35.33 -26.88
C ASN A 22 -31.50 34.25 -27.25
N LYS A 23 -30.61 34.50 -28.22
CA LYS A 23 -29.53 33.57 -28.55
C LYS A 23 -28.54 33.37 -27.39
N GLU A 24 -28.23 34.44 -26.66
CA GLU A 24 -27.39 34.37 -25.48
C GLU A 24 -28.06 33.57 -24.36
N LEU A 25 -29.35 33.79 -24.12
CA LEU A 25 -30.16 33.01 -23.17
C LEU A 25 -30.18 31.51 -23.50
N ASP A 26 -30.35 31.15 -24.78
CA ASP A 26 -30.32 29.75 -25.21
C ASP A 26 -28.92 29.13 -25.02
N SER A 27 -27.85 29.89 -25.28
CA SER A 27 -26.49 29.43 -25.04
C SER A 27 -26.18 29.21 -23.55
N LEU A 28 -26.72 30.07 -22.68
CA LEU A 28 -26.57 29.96 -21.22
C LEU A 28 -27.37 28.78 -20.68
N ARG A 29 -28.57 28.52 -21.22
CA ARG A 29 -29.35 27.32 -20.88
C ARG A 29 -28.61 26.04 -21.25
N GLY A 30 -28.02 25.98 -22.45
CA GLY A 30 -27.23 24.82 -22.87
C GLY A 30 -26.02 24.55 -21.95
N LYS A 31 -25.33 25.61 -21.50
CA LYS A 31 -24.22 25.49 -20.54
C LYS A 31 -24.68 25.04 -19.15
N LEU A 32 -25.81 25.57 -18.67
CA LEU A 32 -26.38 25.18 -17.37
C LEU A 32 -26.81 23.70 -17.38
N GLU A 33 -27.36 23.22 -18.50
CA GLU A 33 -27.72 21.82 -18.66
C GLU A 33 -26.49 20.91 -18.71
N SER A 34 -25.41 21.31 -19.40
CA SER A 34 -24.17 20.53 -19.42
C SER A 34 -23.48 20.48 -18.06
N GLU A 35 -23.49 21.59 -17.30
CA GLU A 35 -22.97 21.60 -15.92
C GLU A 35 -23.81 20.74 -14.98
N ARG A 36 -25.14 20.79 -15.08
CA ARG A 36 -26.01 19.91 -14.29
C ARG A 36 -25.79 18.44 -14.61
N ALA A 37 -25.50 18.10 -15.86
CA ALA A 37 -25.15 16.74 -16.25
C ALA A 37 -23.80 16.31 -15.66
N ALA A 38 -22.78 17.18 -15.71
CA ALA A 38 -21.48 16.92 -15.11
C ALA A 38 -21.55 16.79 -13.56
N ALA A 39 -22.37 17.62 -12.91
CA ALA A 39 -22.60 17.52 -11.47
C ALA A 39 -23.25 16.19 -11.07
N ARG A 40 -24.24 15.73 -11.84
CA ARG A 40 -24.86 14.40 -11.63
C ARG A 40 -23.83 13.27 -11.80
N GLN A 41 -23.01 13.31 -12.84
CA GLN A 41 -21.93 12.33 -13.04
C GLN A 41 -20.96 12.30 -11.85
N SER A 42 -20.53 13.47 -11.36
CA SER A 42 -19.65 13.53 -10.19
C SER A 42 -20.30 12.99 -8.92
N GLN A 43 -21.61 13.17 -8.76
CA GLN A 43 -22.37 12.65 -7.63
C GLN A 43 -22.49 11.12 -7.71
N ASP A 44 -22.73 10.57 -8.89
CA ASP A 44 -22.78 9.12 -9.11
C ASP A 44 -21.41 8.46 -8.87
N GLU A 45 -20.31 9.10 -9.30
CA GLU A 45 -18.94 8.66 -9.01
C GLU A 45 -18.66 8.64 -7.49
N LEU A 46 -19.07 9.67 -6.75
CA LEU A 46 -18.92 9.72 -5.29
C LEU A 46 -19.73 8.63 -4.57
N ILE A 47 -20.93 8.32 -5.07
CA ILE A 47 -21.73 7.21 -4.53
C ILE A 47 -21.00 5.88 -4.77
N SER A 48 -20.50 5.65 -5.99
CA SER A 48 -19.79 4.41 -6.34
C SER A 48 -18.51 4.19 -5.52
N THR A 49 -17.72 5.25 -5.29
CA THR A 49 -16.49 5.18 -4.50
C THR A 49 -16.78 4.95 -3.01
N ARG A 50 -17.87 5.53 -2.49
CA ARG A 50 -18.33 5.29 -1.12
C ARG A 50 -18.80 3.85 -0.91
N GLU A 51 -19.49 3.27 -1.89
CA GLU A 51 -19.88 1.86 -1.86
C GLU A 51 -18.67 0.92 -1.92
N ALA A 52 -17.67 1.23 -2.76
CA ALA A 52 -16.43 0.46 -2.83
C ALA A 52 -15.67 0.46 -1.49
N LEU A 53 -15.53 1.63 -0.85
CA LEU A 53 -14.92 1.78 0.48
C LEU A 53 -15.69 1.01 1.57
N ALA A 54 -17.02 0.97 1.50
CA ALA A 54 -17.82 0.20 2.44
C ALA A 54 -17.55 -1.31 2.31
N ARG A 55 -17.51 -1.83 1.08
CA ARG A 55 -17.19 -3.25 0.81
C ARG A 55 -15.78 -3.62 1.26
N GLU A 56 -14.81 -2.74 1.04
CA GLU A 56 -13.42 -2.98 1.46
C GLU A 56 -13.29 -3.02 2.99
N ARG A 57 -14.01 -2.14 3.71
CA ARG A 57 -14.07 -2.19 5.18
C ARG A 57 -14.68 -3.48 5.70
N GLU A 58 -15.77 -3.96 5.08
CA GLU A 58 -16.38 -5.24 5.45
C GLU A 58 -15.39 -6.40 5.24
N LEU A 59 -14.73 -6.47 4.09
CA LEU A 59 -13.72 -7.48 3.79
C LEU A 59 -12.53 -7.42 4.77
N SER A 60 -12.03 -6.23 5.09
CA SER A 60 -10.98 -6.05 6.09
C SER A 60 -11.41 -6.51 7.48
N SER A 61 -12.66 -6.22 7.88
CA SER A 61 -13.19 -6.67 9.17
C SER A 61 -13.32 -8.20 9.25
N GLY A 62 -13.79 -8.83 8.17
CA GLY A 62 -13.88 -10.29 8.06
C GLY A 62 -12.49 -10.95 8.10
N ASN A 63 -11.51 -10.37 7.40
CA ASN A 63 -10.12 -10.86 7.42
C ASN A 63 -9.49 -10.74 8.82
N GLN A 64 -9.77 -9.66 9.56
CA GLN A 64 -9.31 -9.51 10.94
C GLN A 64 -9.90 -10.56 11.88
N GLN A 65 -11.19 -10.88 11.75
CA GLN A 65 -11.83 -11.93 12.54
C GLN A 65 -11.29 -13.34 12.22
N ILE A 66 -10.99 -13.62 10.94
CA ILE A 66 -10.38 -14.88 10.54
C ILE A 66 -8.95 -14.97 11.10
N ALA A 67 -8.18 -13.89 11.06
CA ALA A 67 -6.83 -13.85 11.61
C ALA A 67 -6.83 -14.05 13.13
N SER A 68 -7.75 -13.41 13.87
CA SER A 68 -7.86 -13.58 15.32
C SER A 68 -8.21 -15.02 15.68
N LYS A 69 -9.15 -15.64 14.95
CA LYS A 69 -9.55 -17.03 15.18
C LYS A 69 -8.41 -18.01 14.93
N LYS A 70 -7.64 -17.83 13.85
CA LYS A 70 -6.45 -18.65 13.56
C LYS A 70 -5.38 -18.53 14.64
N LEU A 71 -5.21 -17.34 15.22
CA LEU A 71 -4.24 -17.10 16.28
C LEU A 71 -4.67 -17.79 17.58
N GLU A 72 -5.96 -17.78 17.89
CA GLU A 72 -6.55 -18.53 19.00
C GLU A 72 -6.37 -20.05 18.82
N ASP A 73 -6.69 -20.59 17.63
CA ASP A 73 -6.48 -22.00 17.30
C ASP A 73 -5.01 -22.42 17.45
N ALA A 74 -4.07 -21.55 17.05
CA ALA A 74 -2.63 -21.80 17.18
C ALA A 74 -2.17 -21.83 18.66
N LEU A 75 -2.69 -20.92 19.50
CA LEU A 75 -2.40 -20.90 20.94
C LEU A 75 -2.91 -22.16 21.65
N ASP A 76 -4.09 -22.64 21.27
CA ASP A 76 -4.66 -23.89 21.78
C ASP A 76 -3.81 -25.10 21.40
N LEU A 77 -3.35 -25.16 20.14
CA LEU A 77 -2.48 -26.24 19.67
C LEU A 77 -1.13 -26.21 20.42
N MET A 78 -0.55 -25.03 20.63
CA MET A 78 0.69 -24.86 21.38
C MET A 78 0.54 -25.31 22.84
N SER A 79 -0.61 -25.01 23.46
CA SER A 79 -0.92 -25.43 24.83
C SER A 79 -1.03 -26.96 24.93
N ARG A 80 -1.67 -27.62 23.93
CA ARG A 80 -1.74 -29.09 23.84
C ARG A 80 -0.36 -29.72 23.62
N LEU A 81 0.46 -29.13 22.76
CA LEU A 81 1.85 -29.58 22.53
C LEU A 81 2.68 -29.48 23.80
N LYS A 82 2.56 -28.38 24.55
CA LYS A 82 3.26 -28.20 25.81
C LYS A 82 2.84 -29.24 26.85
N LEU A 83 1.54 -29.53 26.96
CA LEU A 83 1.02 -30.55 27.86
C LEU A 83 1.50 -31.96 27.47
N ALA A 84 1.52 -32.27 26.17
CA ALA A 84 2.05 -33.52 25.65
C ALA A 84 3.57 -33.66 25.87
N ALA A 85 4.33 -32.57 25.74
CA ALA A 85 5.76 -32.57 26.04
C ALA A 85 6.02 -32.82 27.54
N THR A 86 5.23 -32.22 28.43
CA THR A 86 5.34 -32.47 29.88
C THR A 86 5.01 -33.91 30.24
N SER A 87 3.95 -34.48 29.64
CA SER A 87 3.60 -35.88 29.93
C SER A 87 4.61 -36.88 29.36
N ALA A 88 5.21 -36.58 28.21
CA ALA A 88 6.32 -37.35 27.66
C ALA A 88 7.54 -37.31 28.59
N SER A 89 7.93 -36.12 29.07
CA SER A 89 9.04 -35.98 30.03
C SER A 89 8.78 -36.75 31.33
N ASP A 90 7.55 -36.71 31.86
CA ASP A 90 7.20 -37.48 33.06
C ASP A 90 7.29 -38.99 32.83
N SER A 91 6.94 -39.45 31.62
CA SER A 91 7.05 -40.86 31.25
C SER A 91 8.51 -41.32 31.13
N GLU A 92 9.39 -40.46 30.61
CA GLU A 92 10.83 -40.74 30.53
C GLU A 92 11.46 -40.83 31.92
N ILE A 93 11.08 -39.94 32.85
CA ILE A 93 11.56 -39.98 34.24
C ILE A 93 11.15 -41.29 34.92
N LYS A 94 9.90 -41.74 34.71
CA LYS A 94 9.42 -43.03 35.25
C LYS A 94 10.18 -44.21 34.66
N LEU A 95 10.36 -44.24 33.34
CA LEU A 95 11.13 -45.29 32.67
C LEU A 95 12.59 -45.33 33.13
N SER A 96 13.22 -44.16 33.35
CA SER A 96 14.57 -44.08 33.92
C SER A 96 14.63 -44.65 35.33
N ALA A 97 13.63 -44.36 36.18
CA ALA A 97 13.56 -44.90 37.53
C ALA A 97 13.36 -46.43 37.54
N GLU A 98 12.53 -46.95 36.62
CA GLU A 98 12.36 -48.40 36.43
C GLU A 98 13.65 -49.08 35.96
N LEU A 99 14.40 -48.43 35.06
CA LEU A 99 15.68 -48.95 34.56
C LEU A 99 16.73 -49.02 35.69
N ASP A 100 16.79 -48.01 36.55
CA ASP A 100 17.68 -48.03 37.72
C ASP A 100 17.25 -49.06 38.78
N ALA A 101 15.95 -49.30 38.94
CA ALA A 101 15.44 -50.38 39.79
C ALA A 101 15.85 -51.77 39.25
N LEU A 102 15.71 -52.00 37.94
CA LEU A 102 16.15 -53.23 37.28
C LEU A 102 17.67 -53.44 37.39
N ARG A 103 18.47 -52.37 37.31
CA ARG A 103 19.92 -52.43 37.52
C ARG A 103 20.28 -52.90 38.93
N LYS A 104 19.58 -52.40 39.96
CA LYS A 104 19.76 -52.85 41.35
C LYS A 104 19.41 -54.33 41.52
N VAL A 105 18.26 -54.75 40.98
CA VAL A 105 17.84 -56.16 41.02
C VAL A 105 18.84 -57.07 40.32
N ASN A 106 19.38 -56.68 39.16
CA ASN A 106 20.42 -57.43 38.48
C ASN A 106 21.72 -57.52 39.29
N ALA A 107 22.13 -56.43 39.95
CA ALA A 107 23.29 -56.44 40.83
C ALA A 107 23.10 -57.40 42.03
N ASP A 108 21.90 -57.42 42.62
CA ASP A 108 21.56 -58.32 43.73
C ASP A 108 21.51 -59.79 43.28
N LEU A 109 20.99 -60.07 42.09
CA LEU A 109 20.98 -61.42 41.51
C LEU A 109 22.41 -61.91 41.18
N LEU A 110 23.27 -61.03 40.68
CA LEU A 110 24.70 -61.33 40.46
C LEU A 110 25.42 -61.64 41.78
N ALA A 111 25.10 -60.91 42.85
CA ALA A 111 25.65 -61.17 44.19
C ALA A 111 25.17 -62.52 44.74
N LYS A 112 23.88 -62.86 44.58
CA LYS A 112 23.32 -64.16 44.97
C LYS A 112 23.90 -65.34 44.17
N LEU A 113 24.13 -65.16 42.87
CA LEU A 113 24.79 -66.16 42.03
C LEU A 113 26.19 -66.50 42.52
N ARG A 114 26.99 -65.49 42.90
CA ARG A 114 28.32 -65.70 43.49
C ARG A 114 28.26 -66.44 44.84
N GLN A 115 27.20 -66.26 45.62
CA GLN A 115 27.01 -66.97 46.88
C GLN A 115 26.57 -68.43 46.70
N LEU A 116 25.90 -68.76 45.58
CA LEU A 116 25.42 -70.10 45.24
C LEU A 116 26.47 -70.98 44.52
N GLU A 117 27.68 -70.46 44.26
CA GLU A 117 28.85 -71.20 43.74
C GLU A 117 29.46 -72.19 44.76
N LEU A 118 28.66 -72.78 45.67
CA LEU A 118 28.99 -74.04 46.32
C LEU A 118 28.62 -75.21 45.38
N PRO A 119 29.46 -76.25 45.23
CA PRO A 119 29.39 -77.17 44.11
C PRO A 119 28.24 -78.16 44.27
N ASN A 120 27.11 -77.87 43.61
CA ASN A 120 26.05 -78.80 43.23
C ASN A 120 25.78 -78.64 41.74
N THR A 121 25.68 -79.75 41.00
CA THR A 121 25.55 -79.79 39.53
C THR A 121 24.33 -79.04 39.00
N ASP A 122 23.22 -79.00 39.74
CA ASP A 122 22.01 -78.25 39.36
C ASP A 122 22.21 -76.73 39.46
N ASN A 123 23.02 -76.26 40.43
CA ASN A 123 23.36 -74.84 40.55
C ASN A 123 24.24 -74.38 39.39
N GLN A 124 25.10 -75.24 38.83
CA GLN A 124 25.94 -74.87 37.69
C GLN A 124 25.15 -74.66 36.40
N GLU A 125 24.10 -75.44 36.14
CA GLU A 125 23.22 -75.21 34.99
C GLU A 125 22.39 -73.94 35.14
N GLN A 126 21.83 -73.69 36.33
CA GLN A 126 21.12 -72.45 36.62
C GLN A 126 22.02 -71.23 36.48
N LEU A 127 23.27 -71.33 36.96
CA LEU A 127 24.27 -70.27 36.87
C LEU A 127 24.67 -69.98 35.41
N LYS A 128 24.73 -71.01 34.55
CA LYS A 128 24.92 -70.83 33.10
C LYS A 128 23.75 -70.12 32.44
N ARG A 129 22.50 -70.57 32.69
CA ARG A 129 21.30 -69.94 32.13
C ARG A 129 21.15 -68.49 32.57
N MET A 130 21.43 -68.18 33.83
CA MET A 130 21.39 -66.80 34.31
C MET A 130 22.51 -65.95 33.69
N LYS A 131 23.72 -66.49 33.48
CA LYS A 131 24.79 -65.78 32.76
C LYS A 131 24.41 -65.47 31.32
N GLU A 132 23.75 -66.38 30.62
CA GLU A 132 23.22 -66.17 29.26
C GLU A 132 22.13 -65.08 29.25
N GLN A 133 21.20 -65.13 30.20
CA GLN A 133 20.15 -64.10 30.34
C GLN A 133 20.74 -62.71 30.66
N ILE A 134 21.73 -62.65 31.55
CA ILE A 134 22.42 -61.39 31.89
C ILE A 134 23.16 -60.85 30.66
N ALA A 135 23.82 -61.71 29.87
CA ALA A 135 24.47 -61.30 28.64
C ALA A 135 23.46 -60.76 27.60
N ALA A 136 22.31 -61.42 27.46
CA ALA A 136 21.23 -60.97 26.57
C ALA A 136 20.64 -59.61 27.01
N LEU A 137 20.40 -59.43 28.32
CA LEU A 137 19.88 -58.15 28.86
C LEU A 137 20.90 -57.02 28.78
N LEU A 138 22.20 -57.32 28.88
CA LEU A 138 23.28 -56.35 28.65
C LEU A 138 23.35 -55.91 27.19
N ALA A 139 23.24 -56.86 26.26
CA ALA A 139 23.20 -56.56 24.82
C ALA A 139 21.98 -55.70 24.47
N GLU A 140 20.80 -56.03 25.02
CA GLU A 140 19.59 -55.25 24.79
C GLU A 140 19.69 -53.83 25.42
N ASN A 141 20.27 -53.70 26.62
CA ASN A 141 20.52 -52.38 27.20
C ASN A 141 21.47 -51.53 26.34
N GLN A 142 22.52 -52.14 25.77
CA GLN A 142 23.43 -51.43 24.86
C GLN A 142 22.71 -50.96 23.60
N ARG A 143 21.84 -51.81 23.03
CA ARG A 143 21.01 -51.46 21.87
C ARG A 143 20.04 -50.32 22.21
N LEU A 144 19.35 -50.39 23.35
CA LEU A 144 18.43 -49.34 23.80
C LEU A 144 19.16 -48.02 24.07
N ALA A 145 20.37 -48.07 24.64
CA ALA A 145 21.20 -46.88 24.83
C ALA A 145 21.58 -46.23 23.50
N GLN A 146 21.98 -47.02 22.49
CA GLN A 146 22.26 -46.52 21.14
C GLN A 146 21.01 -45.87 20.52
N PHE A 147 19.86 -46.54 20.58
CA PHE A 147 18.60 -46.00 20.05
C PHE A 147 18.19 -44.68 20.72
N ARG A 148 18.39 -44.57 22.04
CA ARG A 148 18.14 -43.32 22.77
C ARG A 148 19.10 -42.21 22.33
N ASP A 149 20.38 -42.51 22.19
CA ASP A 149 21.38 -41.53 21.79
C ASP A 149 21.13 -41.03 20.34
N GLU A 150 20.71 -41.92 19.44
CA GLU A 150 20.24 -41.58 18.09
C GLU A 150 19.01 -40.66 18.15
N ALA A 151 17.96 -41.05 18.89
CA ALA A 151 16.74 -40.25 19.05
C ALA A 151 17.02 -38.87 19.68
N GLN A 152 17.96 -38.79 20.63
CA GLN A 152 18.37 -37.52 21.23
C GLN A 152 19.12 -36.64 20.22
N SER A 153 19.95 -37.23 19.36
CA SER A 153 20.64 -36.50 18.29
C SER A 153 19.66 -35.97 17.23
N ASP A 154 18.68 -36.79 16.84
CA ASP A 154 17.64 -36.40 15.89
C ASP A 154 16.77 -35.27 16.45
N ASN A 155 16.34 -35.39 17.71
CA ASN A 155 15.60 -34.33 18.39
C ASN A 155 16.39 -33.03 18.44
N LYS A 156 17.70 -33.07 18.73
CA LYS A 156 18.54 -31.88 18.73
C LYS A 156 18.57 -31.21 17.35
N VAL A 157 18.73 -31.98 16.27
CA VAL A 157 18.71 -31.46 14.90
C VAL A 157 17.35 -30.87 14.54
N LEU A 158 16.25 -31.51 14.96
CA LEU A 158 14.91 -31.00 14.77
C LEU A 158 14.68 -29.68 15.52
N PHE A 159 15.12 -29.57 16.77
CA PHE A 159 15.03 -28.33 17.53
C PHE A 159 15.85 -27.20 16.90
N GLU A 160 17.09 -27.46 16.48
CA GLU A 160 17.92 -26.48 15.77
C GLU A 160 17.25 -26.02 14.46
N ARG A 161 16.63 -26.94 13.71
CA ARG A 161 15.86 -26.59 12.50
C ARG A 161 14.64 -25.73 12.83
N ILE A 162 13.86 -26.07 13.86
CA ILE A 162 12.69 -25.31 14.27
C ILE A 162 13.08 -23.90 14.70
N GLU A 163 14.11 -23.74 15.53
CA GLU A 163 14.61 -22.43 15.94
C GLU A 163 15.07 -21.61 14.74
N SER A 164 15.82 -22.23 13.81
CA SER A 164 16.27 -21.54 12.60
C SER A 164 15.09 -21.14 11.68
N SER A 165 14.01 -21.92 11.66
CA SER A 165 12.81 -21.63 10.86
C SER A 165 12.01 -20.48 11.48
N ASP A 166 11.83 -20.47 12.81
CA ASP A 166 11.12 -19.40 13.53
C ASP A 166 11.82 -18.05 13.36
N VAL A 167 13.16 -18.03 13.41
CA VAL A 167 13.93 -16.81 13.13
C VAL A 167 13.72 -16.34 11.69
N ARG A 168 13.84 -17.25 10.71
CA ARG A 168 13.64 -16.91 9.29
C ARG A 168 12.22 -16.42 8.99
N GLU A 169 11.21 -17.05 9.57
CA GLU A 169 9.82 -16.64 9.41
C GLU A 169 9.57 -15.27 10.02
N LYS A 170 10.07 -15.00 11.23
CA LYS A 170 9.97 -13.68 11.86
C LYS A 170 10.66 -12.60 11.03
N GLU A 171 11.85 -12.85 10.53
CA GLU A 171 12.59 -11.92 9.66
C GLU A 171 11.86 -11.69 8.33
N ALA A 172 11.36 -12.75 7.69
CA ALA A 172 10.60 -12.64 6.44
C ALA A 172 9.29 -11.87 6.61
N VAL A 173 8.57 -12.12 7.71
CA VAL A 173 7.33 -11.38 8.05
C VAL A 173 7.64 -9.92 8.35
N ALA A 174 8.68 -9.63 9.14
CA ALA A 174 9.10 -8.26 9.43
C ALA A 174 9.49 -7.50 8.14
N ALA A 175 10.23 -8.15 7.24
CA ALA A 175 10.58 -7.58 5.94
C ALA A 175 9.34 -7.32 5.07
N ALA A 176 8.39 -8.26 5.01
CA ALA A 176 7.15 -8.08 4.27
C ALA A 176 6.29 -6.93 4.82
N ILE A 177 6.19 -6.78 6.14
CA ILE A 177 5.50 -5.67 6.79
C ILE A 177 6.20 -4.34 6.48
N ALA A 178 7.53 -4.29 6.52
CA ALA A 178 8.28 -3.08 6.19
C ALA A 178 8.04 -2.64 4.74
N VAL A 179 8.06 -3.57 3.78
CA VAL A 179 7.78 -3.27 2.37
C VAL A 179 6.34 -2.81 2.17
N SER A 180 5.37 -3.53 2.74
CA SER A 180 3.95 -3.18 2.63
C SER A 180 3.65 -1.82 3.27
N SER A 181 4.19 -1.54 4.46
CA SER A 181 4.00 -0.24 5.12
C SER A 181 4.64 0.91 4.36
N ALA A 182 5.80 0.71 3.73
CA ALA A 182 6.42 1.70 2.85
C ALA A 182 5.55 1.99 1.62
N GLN A 183 5.07 0.94 0.94
CA GLN A 183 4.18 1.08 -0.22
C GLN A 183 2.87 1.79 0.12
N HIS A 184 2.22 1.41 1.22
CA HIS A 184 1.00 2.09 1.68
C HIS A 184 1.27 3.53 2.12
N GLY A 185 2.44 3.79 2.73
CA GLY A 185 2.86 5.14 3.10
C GLY A 185 3.04 6.06 1.87
N GLU A 186 3.61 5.55 0.78
CA GLU A 186 3.72 6.27 -0.49
C GLU A 186 2.35 6.50 -1.14
N GLN A 187 1.50 5.47 -1.19
CA GLN A 187 0.12 5.59 -1.69
C GLN A 187 -0.69 6.63 -0.91
N LEU A 188 -0.58 6.66 0.42
CA LEU A 188 -1.26 7.66 1.24
C LEU A 188 -0.74 9.08 0.99
N LYS A 189 0.56 9.26 0.75
CA LYS A 189 1.12 10.57 0.37
C LYS A 189 0.59 11.01 -0.99
N GLU A 190 0.60 10.13 -1.98
CA GLU A 190 0.06 10.43 -3.32
C GLU A 190 -1.43 10.75 -3.27
N LEU A 191 -2.21 9.96 -2.52
CA LEU A 191 -3.64 10.19 -2.33
C LEU A 191 -3.91 11.53 -1.60
N ASN A 192 -3.09 11.88 -0.62
CA ASN A 192 -3.22 13.15 0.09
C ASN A 192 -2.89 14.34 -0.82
N GLU A 193 -1.83 14.26 -1.62
CA GLU A 193 -1.49 15.31 -2.58
C GLU A 193 -2.56 15.46 -3.67
N THR A 194 -3.08 14.35 -4.21
CA THR A 194 -4.21 14.41 -5.16
C THR A 194 -5.47 15.01 -4.53
N THR A 195 -5.76 14.69 -3.26
CA THR A 195 -6.88 15.28 -2.52
C THR A 195 -6.68 16.79 -2.32
N LYS A 196 -5.49 17.24 -1.92
CA LYS A 196 -5.18 18.67 -1.79
C LYS A 196 -5.35 19.41 -3.12
N LEU A 197 -4.90 18.81 -4.22
CA LEU A 197 -5.05 19.38 -5.56
C LEU A 197 -6.52 19.45 -5.97
N ALA A 198 -7.30 18.41 -5.69
CA ALA A 198 -8.74 18.40 -5.95
C ALA A 198 -9.46 19.50 -5.13
N VAL A 199 -9.13 19.64 -3.85
CA VAL A 199 -9.68 20.70 -2.99
C VAL A 199 -9.32 22.10 -3.51
N ALA A 200 -8.06 22.32 -3.89
CA ALA A 200 -7.63 23.60 -4.47
C ALA A 200 -8.35 23.90 -5.79
N ARG A 201 -8.60 22.88 -6.61
CA ARG A 201 -9.35 23.01 -7.86
C ARG A 201 -10.82 23.33 -7.62
N VAL A 202 -11.46 22.67 -6.66
CA VAL A 202 -12.84 22.97 -6.25
C VAL A 202 -12.94 24.39 -5.70
N ALA A 203 -11.98 24.85 -4.89
CA ALA A 203 -11.94 26.22 -4.40
C ALA A 203 -11.78 27.25 -5.53
N SER A 204 -10.90 26.99 -6.50
CA SER A 204 -10.73 27.82 -7.69
C SER A 204 -12.00 27.88 -8.54
N LEU A 205 -12.65 26.73 -8.78
CA LEU A 205 -13.89 26.66 -9.54
C LEU A 205 -15.06 27.34 -8.81
N SER A 206 -15.15 27.20 -7.48
CA SER A 206 -16.13 27.93 -6.66
C SER A 206 -15.92 29.43 -6.76
N ALA A 207 -14.68 29.91 -6.64
CA ALA A 207 -14.35 31.33 -6.79
C ALA A 207 -14.68 31.86 -8.20
N GLN A 208 -14.55 31.02 -9.24
CA GLN A 208 -14.92 31.36 -10.62
C GLN A 208 -16.45 31.46 -10.80
N ILE A 209 -17.22 30.56 -10.19
CA ILE A 209 -18.69 30.61 -10.20
C ILE A 209 -19.21 31.85 -9.46
N ASP A 210 -18.56 32.21 -8.34
CA ASP A 210 -18.90 33.41 -7.56
C ASP A 210 -18.49 34.70 -8.29
N SER A 211 -17.46 34.67 -9.14
CA SER A 211 -17.01 35.80 -9.94
C SER A 211 -17.76 35.87 -11.29
N ASN A 212 -18.93 36.53 -11.30
CA ASN A 212 -19.74 36.82 -12.49
C ASN A 212 -18.95 37.41 -13.70
N GLY A 213 -18.24 36.58 -14.47
CA GLY A 213 -17.67 36.92 -15.78
C GLY A 213 -16.44 37.84 -15.80
N LYS A 214 -15.64 37.94 -14.73
CA LYS A 214 -14.39 38.72 -14.75
C LYS A 214 -13.15 37.84 -14.98
N LEU A 215 -12.21 38.39 -15.75
CA LEU A 215 -10.99 37.74 -16.26
C LEU A 215 -10.21 36.94 -15.22
N GLU A 216 -9.80 35.74 -15.61
CA GLU A 216 -8.94 34.84 -14.85
C GLU A 216 -7.50 35.40 -14.80
N VAL A 217 -6.99 35.61 -13.58
CA VAL A 217 -5.59 35.96 -13.33
C VAL A 217 -4.91 34.73 -12.75
N LEU A 218 -4.04 34.10 -13.53
CA LEU A 218 -3.31 32.92 -13.09
C LEU A 218 -1.97 33.31 -12.47
N ALA A 219 -1.62 32.65 -11.37
CA ALA A 219 -0.31 32.83 -10.74
C ALA A 219 0.80 32.23 -11.61
N PRO A 220 2.02 32.81 -11.63
CA PRO A 220 3.14 32.31 -12.43
C PRO A 220 3.43 30.81 -12.23
N ASP A 221 3.30 30.31 -11.00
CA ASP A 221 3.53 28.90 -10.67
C ASP A 221 2.50 27.95 -11.29
N GLN A 222 1.26 28.40 -11.47
CA GLN A 222 0.19 27.61 -12.09
C GLN A 222 0.41 27.48 -13.59
N ILE A 223 0.88 28.56 -14.24
CA ILE A 223 1.26 28.54 -15.67
C ILE A 223 2.48 27.64 -15.88
N GLY A 224 3.48 27.72 -14.99
CA GLY A 224 4.65 26.84 -15.04
C GLY A 224 4.26 25.36 -15.03
N ARG A 225 3.31 24.95 -14.17
CA ARG A 225 2.83 23.57 -14.10
C ARG A 225 1.97 23.14 -15.28
N LEU A 226 1.16 24.05 -15.85
CA LEU A 226 0.42 23.80 -17.09
C LEU A 226 1.36 23.60 -18.27
N MET A 227 2.42 24.41 -18.37
CA MET A 227 3.44 24.26 -19.41
C MET A 227 4.24 22.98 -19.25
N SER A 228 4.67 22.62 -18.03
CA SER A 228 5.37 21.35 -17.78
C SER A 228 4.47 20.14 -18.08
N GLY A 229 3.21 20.17 -17.69
CA GLY A 229 2.24 19.11 -18.00
C GLY A 229 1.93 19.00 -19.49
N PHE A 230 1.91 20.12 -20.22
CA PHE A 230 1.76 20.15 -21.67
C PHE A 230 3.00 19.57 -22.39
N LEU A 231 4.20 19.99 -21.99
CA LEU A 231 5.46 19.45 -22.52
C LEU A 231 5.56 17.94 -22.28
N GLN A 232 5.25 17.49 -21.06
CA GLN A 232 5.27 16.07 -20.71
C GLN A 232 4.26 15.25 -21.53
N ARG A 233 3.09 15.83 -21.86
CA ARG A 233 2.08 15.18 -22.73
C ARG A 233 2.50 15.13 -24.20
N ILE A 234 3.23 16.14 -24.69
CA ILE A 234 3.81 16.12 -26.04
C ILE A 234 4.94 15.08 -26.12
N GLU A 235 5.84 15.05 -25.13
CA GLU A 235 6.95 14.09 -25.08
C GLU A 235 6.46 12.64 -24.97
N SER A 236 5.42 12.38 -24.17
CA SER A 236 4.83 11.04 -24.03
C SER A 236 3.93 10.62 -25.19
N GLY A 237 3.28 11.58 -25.87
CA GLY A 237 2.40 11.31 -27.00
C GLY A 237 3.11 11.20 -28.36
N MET A 238 4.31 11.78 -28.51
CA MET A 238 5.05 11.82 -29.78
C MET A 238 6.56 11.64 -29.59
N PRO A 239 7.03 10.44 -29.17
CA PRO A 239 8.45 10.18 -28.85
C PRO A 239 9.41 10.28 -30.05
N SER A 240 8.91 10.27 -31.29
CA SER A 240 9.69 10.35 -32.52
C SER A 240 9.80 11.76 -33.13
N LEU A 241 9.06 12.74 -32.61
CA LEU A 241 9.14 14.12 -33.07
C LEU A 241 10.18 14.85 -32.22
N ARG A 242 11.45 14.76 -32.62
CA ARG A 242 12.50 15.63 -32.09
C ARG A 242 12.08 17.06 -32.41
N LEU A 243 11.61 17.82 -31.41
CA LEU A 243 11.32 19.25 -31.50
C LEU A 243 12.63 19.99 -31.81
N ALA A 244 13.02 19.96 -33.09
CA ALA A 244 14.03 20.83 -33.65
C ALA A 244 13.29 22.09 -34.14
N GLU A 245 13.62 23.24 -33.54
CA GLU A 245 13.26 24.57 -34.05
C GLU A 245 11.76 24.92 -34.06
N GLY A 246 11.07 24.77 -32.92
CA GLY A 246 9.72 25.30 -32.73
C GLY A 246 9.72 26.75 -32.24
N GLU A 247 8.84 27.59 -32.78
CA GLU A 247 8.48 28.90 -32.22
C GLU A 247 7.05 28.81 -31.64
N LEU A 248 6.90 29.02 -30.33
CA LEU A 248 5.60 29.05 -29.65
C LEU A 248 5.22 30.51 -29.37
N LYS A 249 4.17 31.00 -30.04
CA LYS A 249 3.62 32.35 -29.85
C LYS A 249 2.41 32.30 -28.93
N LEU A 250 2.54 32.84 -27.72
CA LEU A 250 1.46 32.94 -26.73
C LEU A 250 1.07 34.41 -26.55
N LYS A 251 -0.21 34.73 -26.77
CA LYS A 251 -0.76 36.06 -26.51
C LYS A 251 -1.22 36.13 -25.06
N LEU A 252 -0.43 36.78 -24.19
CA LEU A 252 -0.67 36.89 -22.75
C LEU A 252 -0.80 38.35 -22.33
N GLY A 253 -1.87 38.69 -21.63
CA GLY A 253 -2.05 40.02 -21.04
C GLY A 253 -1.34 40.10 -19.70
N LEU A 254 -0.76 41.25 -19.37
CA LEU A 254 -0.27 41.52 -18.01
C LEU A 254 -1.35 42.35 -17.30
N ALA A 255 -1.90 41.85 -16.20
CA ALA A 255 -2.80 42.65 -15.37
C ALA A 255 -2.31 42.70 -13.92
N ARG A 256 -2.45 43.89 -13.34
CA ARG A 256 -2.19 44.16 -11.94
C ARG A 256 -3.55 44.38 -11.26
N SER A 257 -3.92 43.47 -10.38
CA SER A 257 -5.01 43.67 -9.43
C SER A 257 -4.45 44.18 -8.11
N ALA A 258 -5.29 44.76 -7.24
CA ALA A 258 -4.90 45.35 -5.96
C ALA A 258 -4.15 44.39 -5.01
N GLN A 259 -4.18 43.07 -5.27
CA GLN A 259 -3.56 42.02 -4.45
C GLN A 259 -2.59 41.10 -5.20
N GLN A 260 -2.44 41.19 -6.53
CA GLN A 260 -1.51 40.34 -7.28
C GLN A 260 -1.19 40.86 -8.68
N GLU A 261 0.06 40.67 -9.10
CA GLU A 261 0.52 40.80 -10.48
C GLU A 261 0.47 39.42 -11.14
N GLY A 262 -0.18 39.30 -12.31
CA GLY A 262 -0.34 38.00 -12.97
C GLY A 262 -0.68 38.10 -14.45
N PHE A 263 -0.66 36.94 -15.10
CA PHE A 263 -0.94 36.82 -16.53
C PHE A 263 -2.44 36.58 -16.75
N VAL A 264 -2.99 37.24 -17.78
CA VAL A 264 -4.39 37.17 -18.19
C VAL A 264 -4.50 36.40 -19.49
N ILE A 265 -5.33 35.36 -19.48
CA ILE A 265 -5.74 34.63 -20.68
C ILE A 265 -7.08 35.20 -21.12
N LEU A 266 -7.15 35.67 -22.37
CA LEU A 266 -8.38 36.24 -22.89
C LEU A 266 -9.42 35.15 -23.20
N PRO A 267 -10.68 35.31 -22.77
CA PRO A 267 -11.75 34.46 -23.24
C PRO A 267 -12.03 34.70 -24.74
N PRO A 268 -12.58 33.71 -25.46
CA PRO A 268 -12.80 33.76 -26.91
C PRO A 268 -13.70 34.93 -27.37
N ASN A 269 -14.49 35.52 -26.46
CA ASN A 269 -15.40 36.63 -26.73
C ASN A 269 -14.86 37.99 -26.25
N ALA A 270 -13.57 38.12 -25.96
CA ALA A 270 -12.99 39.36 -25.46
C ALA A 270 -13.17 40.55 -26.44
N SER A 271 -13.53 41.72 -25.90
CA SER A 271 -13.74 42.96 -26.64
C SER A 271 -12.44 43.47 -27.28
N ALA A 272 -12.54 44.29 -28.33
CA ALA A 272 -11.39 44.77 -29.09
C ALA A 272 -10.35 45.53 -28.23
N GLU A 273 -10.82 46.24 -27.19
CA GLU A 273 -10.00 46.97 -26.22
C GLU A 273 -9.20 46.05 -25.28
N MET A 274 -9.71 44.84 -24.99
CA MET A 274 -9.01 43.84 -24.18
C MET A 274 -7.97 43.07 -24.99
N ARG A 275 -8.09 43.06 -26.33
CA ARG A 275 -7.11 42.45 -27.24
C ARG A 275 -5.89 43.34 -27.46
N SER A 276 -6.03 44.65 -27.33
CA SER A 276 -4.92 45.61 -27.51
C SER A 276 -4.03 45.76 -26.27
N SER A 277 -4.46 45.27 -25.10
CA SER A 277 -3.67 45.26 -23.85
C SER A 277 -2.83 44.00 -23.64
N VAL A 278 -2.79 43.11 -24.64
CA VAL A 278 -2.12 41.80 -24.57
C VAL A 278 -0.80 41.83 -25.32
N HIS A 279 0.27 41.38 -24.65
CA HIS A 279 1.59 41.30 -25.24
C HIS A 279 1.82 39.89 -25.83
N GLU A 280 2.50 39.83 -26.98
CA GLU A 280 2.85 38.56 -27.62
C GLU A 280 4.21 38.10 -27.10
N ILE A 281 4.24 36.95 -26.44
CA ILE A 281 5.49 36.32 -25.99
C ILE A 281 5.81 35.20 -26.98
N SER A 282 6.94 35.34 -27.68
CA SER A 282 7.46 34.34 -28.61
C SER A 282 8.58 33.56 -27.93
N LEU A 283 8.36 32.27 -27.69
CA LEU A 283 9.35 31.36 -27.10
C LEU A 283 9.98 30.53 -28.22
N ARG A 284 11.29 30.72 -28.44
CA ARG A 284 12.06 29.95 -29.42
C ARG A 284 12.90 28.89 -28.70
N PHE A 285 12.73 27.64 -29.08
CA PHE A 285 13.50 26.54 -28.51
C PHE A 285 14.81 26.37 -29.31
N ASP A 286 15.96 26.72 -28.72
CA ASP A 286 17.29 26.42 -29.29
C ASP A 286 18.02 25.38 -28.43
N ARG A 287 18.80 24.51 -29.10
CA ARG A 287 19.49 23.33 -28.59
C ARG A 287 20.59 23.65 -27.57
N SER A 288 20.85 24.92 -27.27
CA SER A 288 21.92 25.38 -26.40
C SER A 288 21.50 25.66 -24.94
N GLY A 289 20.22 25.50 -24.57
CA GLY A 289 19.79 25.62 -23.17
C GLY A 289 19.94 27.02 -22.56
N ALA A 290 20.16 28.06 -23.36
CA ALA A 290 20.19 29.44 -22.91
C ALA A 290 18.84 30.12 -23.20
N LEU A 291 18.03 30.32 -22.17
CA LEU A 291 16.85 31.19 -22.21
C LEU A 291 17.31 32.63 -22.50
N THR A 292 17.28 33.04 -23.75
CA THR A 292 17.52 34.42 -24.16
C THR A 292 16.18 35.14 -24.26
N THR A 293 15.87 35.96 -23.27
CA THR A 293 14.71 36.85 -23.27
C THR A 293 14.95 37.95 -24.31
N ILE A 294 14.19 37.95 -25.40
CA ILE A 294 14.16 39.06 -26.36
C ILE A 294 13.03 40.00 -25.91
N LYS A 295 13.36 41.29 -25.77
CA LYS A 295 12.43 42.37 -25.37
C LYS A 295 11.35 42.62 -26.42
#